data_AF-A0A1B1N4Q4-F1
#
_entry.id   AF-A0A1B1N4Q4-F1
#
_cell.length_a   1.000
_cell.length_b   1.000
_cell.length_c   1.000
_cell.angle_alpha   90.00
_cell.angle_beta   90.00
_cell.angle_gamma   90.00
#
_symmetry.space_group_name_H-M   'P 1'
#
loop_
_entity.id
_entity.type
_entity.pdbx_description
1 polymer ?
#
loop_
_entity_poly.entity_id
_entity_poly.type
_entity_poly.pdbx_seq_one_letter_code
_entity_poly.pdbx_strand_id
1 'polypeptide(L)' 'MSAFGSELIVDSHFDEHLKKSIPVQIYYKGLHEQIGRITAYDRFFVEVEGTLYNRKIFTFISRPGY' A
#
# COMPACT_ATOMS: atom_id res chain seq x y z
N MET A 1 2.18 0.48 -20.09
CA MET A 1 0.77 0.69 -19.69
C MET A 1 0.54 -0.15 -18.44
N SER A 2 0.76 0.40 -17.25
CA SER A 2 0.49 -0.32 -16.01
C SER A 2 -0.94 -0.03 -15.61
N ALA A 3 -1.77 -1.07 -15.60
CA ALA A 3 -3.19 -1.01 -15.33
C ALA A 3 -3.45 -0.41 -13.93
N PHE A 4 -4.51 0.40 -13.86
CA PHE A 4 -5.13 0.86 -12.63
C PHE A 4 -5.36 -0.35 -11.69
N GLY A 5 -4.83 -0.31 -10.46
CA GLY A 5 -4.91 -1.42 -9.51
C GLY A 5 -3.68 -2.34 -9.46
N SER A 6 -2.47 -1.80 -9.59
CA SER A 6 -1.24 -2.59 -9.43
C SER A 6 -0.97 -2.90 -7.95
N GLU A 7 -0.76 -4.17 -7.63
CA GLU A 7 -0.40 -4.62 -6.27
C GLU A 7 1.02 -4.16 -5.89
N LEU A 8 1.19 -3.63 -4.69
CA LEU A 8 2.49 -3.28 -4.13
C LEU A 8 3.07 -4.53 -3.47
N ILE A 9 4.04 -5.14 -4.14
CA ILE A 9 4.76 -6.32 -3.63
C ILE A 9 6.18 -5.94 -3.24
N VAL A 10 6.86 -5.19 -4.09
CA VAL A 10 8.29 -4.83 -3.95
C VAL A 10 8.48 -3.50 -3.24
N ASP A 11 9.60 -3.38 -2.50
CA ASP A 11 9.95 -2.18 -1.72
C ASP A 11 9.94 -0.90 -2.56
N SER A 12 10.36 -0.99 -3.83
CA SER A 12 10.34 0.16 -4.75
C SER A 12 8.94 0.72 -4.98
N HIS A 13 7.88 -0.11 -4.91
CA HIS A 13 6.52 0.38 -5.03
C HIS A 13 6.14 1.19 -3.78
N PHE A 14 6.48 0.69 -2.58
CA PHE A 14 6.21 1.38 -1.32
C PHE A 14 7.00 2.69 -1.21
N ASP A 15 8.27 2.70 -1.62
CA ASP A 15 9.11 3.91 -1.68
C ASP A 15 8.50 4.98 -2.59
N GLU A 16 8.00 4.58 -3.76
CA GLU A 16 7.36 5.52 -4.67
C GLU A 16 6.10 6.13 -4.05
N HIS A 17 5.27 5.33 -3.38
CA HIS A 17 4.04 5.82 -2.74
C HIS A 17 4.32 6.68 -1.51
N LEU A 18 5.38 6.36 -0.77
CA LEU A 18 5.88 7.18 0.34
C LEU A 18 6.37 8.55 -0.16
N LYS A 19 7.15 8.58 -1.26
CA LYS A 19 7.70 9.82 -1.83
C LYS A 19 6.65 10.69 -2.51
N LYS A 20 5.72 10.06 -3.23
CA LYS A 20 4.67 10.77 -4.00
C LYS A 20 3.39 10.97 -3.20
N SER A 21 3.32 10.52 -1.94
CA SER A 21 2.12 10.58 -1.09
C SER A 21 0.87 10.01 -1.77
N ILE A 22 1.05 8.94 -2.57
CA ILE A 22 -0.03 8.29 -3.32
C ILE A 22 -0.81 7.39 -2.36
N PRO A 23 -2.15 7.50 -2.31
CA PRO A 23 -2.95 6.62 -1.46
C PRO A 23 -2.90 5.18 -1.95
N VAL A 24 -2.85 4.26 -0.98
CA VAL A 24 -2.95 2.82 -1.19
C VAL A 24 -4.22 2.28 -0.55
N GLN A 25 -4.78 1.25 -1.15
CA GLN A 25 -5.88 0.47 -0.58
C GLN A 25 -5.31 -0.78 0.07
N ILE A 26 -5.80 -1.09 1.26
CA ILE A 26 -5.40 -2.27 2.03
C ILE A 26 -6.56 -3.25 2.03
N TYR A 27 -6.26 -4.50 1.71
CA TYR A 27 -7.20 -5.60 1.72
C TYR A 27 -6.71 -6.69 2.66
N TYR A 28 -7.64 -7.31 3.38
CA TYR A 28 -7.42 -8.50 4.19
C TYR A 28 -8.33 -9.63 3.71
N LYS A 29 -7.75 -10.72 3.23
CA LYS A 29 -8.49 -11.88 2.67
C LYS A 29 -9.53 -11.48 1.59
N GLY A 30 -9.19 -10.49 0.77
CA GLY A 30 -10.06 -9.97 -0.29
C GLY A 30 -11.13 -8.97 0.18
N LEU A 31 -11.23 -8.70 1.49
CA LEU A 31 -12.09 -7.64 2.02
C LEU A 31 -11.31 -6.34 2.11
N HIS A 32 -11.90 -5.26 1.61
CA HIS A 32 -11.34 -3.93 1.72
C HIS A 32 -11.36 -3.48 3.18
N GLU A 33 -10.20 -3.21 3.76
CA GLU A 33 -10.06 -2.73 5.13
C GLU A 33 -10.00 -1.21 5.18
N GLN A 34 -9.01 -0.62 4.49
CA GLN A 34 -8.72 0.81 4.62
C GLN A 34 -8.12 1.37 3.33
N ILE A 35 -8.26 2.69 3.17
CA ILE A 35 -7.50 3.48 2.21
C ILE A 35 -6.73 4.52 3.00
N GLY A 36 -5.44 4.67 2.71
CA GLY A 36 -4.60 5.67 3.37
C GLY A 36 -3.27 5.85 2.67
N ARG A 37 -2.42 6.72 3.21
CA ARG A 37 -1.08 6.97 2.68
C ARG A 37 -0.03 6.24 3.50
N ILE A 38 0.94 5.67 2.80
CA ILE A 38 2.09 5.03 3.44
C ILE A 38 2.92 6.12 4.12
N THR A 39 3.14 5.98 5.42
CA THR A 39 3.95 6.90 6.24
C THR A 39 5.31 6.30 6.56
N ALA A 40 5.41 4.98 6.63
CA ALA A 40 6.64 4.23 6.76
C ALA A 40 6.47 2.81 6.22
N TYR A 41 7.56 2.13 5.88
CA TYR A 41 7.51 0.70 5.58
C TYR A 41 8.85 0.05 5.94
N ASP A 42 8.81 -1.25 6.21
CA ASP A 42 9.98 -2.10 6.34
C ASP A 42 9.78 -3.40 5.53
N ARG A 43 10.67 -4.38 5.73
CA ARG A 43 10.60 -5.67 5.04
C ARG A 43 9.33 -6.47 5.35
N PHE A 44 8.68 -6.24 6.49
CA PHE A 44 7.59 -7.09 6.99
C PHE A 44 6.28 -6.35 7.18
N PHE A 45 6.32 -5.04 7.36
CA PHE A 45 5.22 -4.18 7.74
C PHE A 45 5.21 -2.89 6.90
N VAL A 46 4.01 -2.34 6.77
CA VAL A 46 3.75 -1.05 6.13
C VAL A 46 2.90 -0.27 7.10
N GLU A 47 3.35 0.91 7.46
CA GLU A 47 2.57 1.86 8.23
C GLU A 47 1.77 2.73 7.28
N VAL A 48 0.46 2.77 7.50
CA VAL A 48 -0.47 3.60 6.74
C VAL A 48 -1.25 4.46 7.73
N GLU A 49 -0.99 5.77 7.69
CA GLU A 49 -1.63 6.78 8.57
C GLU A 49 -1.60 6.41 10.07
N GLY A 50 -0.50 5.79 10.52
CA GLY A 50 -0.31 5.36 11.91
C GLY A 50 -0.81 3.94 12.24
N THR A 51 -1.39 3.23 11.27
CA THR A 51 -1.76 1.81 11.42
C THR A 51 -0.71 0.91 10.76
N LEU A 52 -0.21 -0.08 11.49
CA LEU A 52 0.78 -1.05 11.00
C LEU A 52 0.10 -2.28 10.38
N TYR A 53 0.45 -2.58 9.13
CA TYR A 53 -0.07 -3.71 8.36
C TYR A 53 1.04 -4.67 7.96
N ASN A 54 0.81 -5.97 8.13
CA ASN A 54 1.79 -6.99 7.74
C ASN A 54 1.76 -7.27 6.23
N ARG A 55 2.90 -7.15 5.56
CA ARG A 55 3.08 -7.34 4.10
C ARG A 55 2.74 -8.73 3.58
N LYS A 56 2.78 -9.75 4.43
CA LYS A 56 2.43 -11.13 4.05
C LYS A 56 0.95 -11.44 4.21
N ILE A 57 0.24 -10.66 5.02
CA ILE A 57 -1.14 -10.92 5.40
C ILE A 57 -2.09 -10.00 4.64
N PHE A 58 -1.68 -8.75 4.48
CA PHE A 58 -2.45 -7.71 3.81
C PHE A 58 -1.96 -7.50 2.40
N THR A 59 -2.92 -7.23 1.52
CA THR A 59 -2.67 -6.86 0.12
C THR A 59 -2.77 -5.36 -0.01
N PHE A 60 -1.76 -4.74 -0.64
CA PHE A 60 -1.72 -3.30 -0.87
C PHE A 60 -1.91 -3.05 -2.35
N ILE A 61 -2.89 -2.23 -2.72
CA ILE A 61 -3.19 -1.90 -4.11
C ILE A 61 -3.00 -0.41 -4.32
N SER A 62 -2.23 -0.06 -5.35
CA SER A 62 -2.02 1.32 -5.74
C SER A 62 -3.31 1.90 -6.28
N ARG A 63 -3.69 3.08 -5.79
CA ARG A 63 -4.83 3.84 -6.31
C ARG A 63 -4.34 5.13 -6.99
N PRO A 64 -3.77 5.05 -8.20
CA PRO A 64 -3.39 6.23 -8.95
C PRO A 64 -4.67 6.86 -9.52
N GLY A 65 -5.07 8.00 -8.98
CA GLY A 65 -6.29 8.69 -9.40
C GLY A 65 -6.77 9.81 -8.48
N TYR A 66 -5.88 10.33 -7.63
CA TYR A 66 -6.08 11.52 -6.81
C TYR A 66 -4.94 12.49 -7.06
#